data_AF-A0A4S2MHB9-F1
#
_entry.id   AF-A0A4S2MHB9-F1
#
_cell.length_a   1.000
_cell.length_b   1.000
_cell.length_c   1.000
_cell.angle_alpha   90.00
_cell.angle_beta   90.00
_cell.angle_gamma   90.00
#
_symmetry.space_group_name_H-M   'P 1'
#
loop_
_entity.id
_entity.type
_entity.pdbx_description
1 polymer ?
#
loop_
_entity_poly.entity_id
_entity_poly.type
_entity_poly.pdbx_seq_one_letter_code
_entity_poly.pdbx_strand_id
1 'polypeptide(L)'
;MNPPPLLPCSSKLSTGVVFTLKHLIRRLKLLTRVLSFLCTLTILLLSSITFSIYLSTRNLPPIATSTAWHPHTILWPSILIFVLAVISFIVSGAVLLAYYLRGHGAAERVGLYSTAMAVGAIIVAVAVWAVVGGVFLGSKDTKTGRDLWGWACARETEGQRVRRERFGEKVKYGVVCGLMDWNFVCAMIQVVAETAAVVVYVLGAWRVWRRSKLSGEVVG
;
A
#
# COMPACT_ATOMS: atom_id res chain seq x y z
N MET A 1 13.83 -36.76 53.16
CA MET A 1 12.78 -35.84 52.67
C MET A 1 12.72 -36.01 51.16
N ASN A 2 11.56 -36.31 50.60
CA ASN A 2 11.41 -36.46 49.14
C ASN A 2 11.02 -35.11 48.50
N PRO A 3 11.54 -34.77 47.31
CA PRO A 3 11.07 -33.61 46.56
C PRO A 3 9.64 -33.84 46.03
N PRO A 4 8.82 -32.78 45.88
CA PRO A 4 7.48 -32.90 45.33
C PRO A 4 7.50 -33.24 43.82
N PRO A 5 6.51 -33.99 43.30
CA PRO A 5 6.44 -34.35 41.89
C PRO A 5 6.11 -33.13 41.02
N LEU A 6 6.86 -32.94 39.93
CA LEU A 6 6.62 -31.88 38.94
C LEU A 6 5.38 -32.22 38.08
N LEU A 7 4.41 -31.30 38.04
CA LEU A 7 3.15 -31.48 37.32
C LEU A 7 3.32 -31.44 35.78
N PRO A 8 2.96 -32.50 35.03
CA PRO A 8 3.12 -32.57 33.58
C PRO A 8 1.96 -31.88 32.83
N CYS A 9 1.68 -30.61 33.13
CA CYS A 9 0.47 -29.90 32.65
C CYS A 9 0.75 -28.66 31.77
N SER A 10 1.58 -28.81 30.71
CA SER A 10 1.91 -27.69 29.80
C SER A 10 1.86 -28.04 28.29
N SER A 11 1.92 -29.32 27.93
CA SER A 11 2.03 -29.76 26.52
C SER A 11 0.72 -29.62 25.72
N LYS A 12 -0.42 -30.02 26.28
CA LYS A 12 -1.72 -30.11 25.58
C LYS A 12 -2.41 -28.74 25.37
N LEU A 13 -2.28 -27.82 26.32
CA LEU A 13 -2.94 -26.50 26.24
C LEU A 13 -2.29 -25.62 25.15
N SER A 14 -0.97 -25.75 24.98
CA SER A 14 -0.18 -25.03 23.98
C SER A 14 -0.56 -25.38 22.54
N THR A 15 -0.81 -26.66 22.23
CA THR A 15 -1.10 -27.12 20.86
C THR A 15 -2.42 -26.58 20.31
N GLY A 16 -3.47 -26.50 21.13
CA GLY A 16 -4.76 -25.92 20.71
C GLY A 16 -4.64 -24.45 20.34
N VAL A 17 -4.06 -23.64 21.24
CA VAL A 17 -3.81 -22.21 21.00
C VAL A 17 -2.92 -22.00 19.77
N VAL A 18 -1.88 -22.82 19.59
CA VAL A 18 -1.01 -22.76 18.41
C VAL A 18 -1.75 -23.11 17.10
N PHE A 19 -2.74 -24.00 17.12
CA PHE A 19 -3.52 -24.33 15.92
C PHE A 19 -4.43 -23.17 15.51
N THR A 20 -5.18 -22.60 16.45
CA THR A 20 -6.00 -21.40 16.22
C THR A 20 -5.14 -20.23 15.75
N LEU A 21 -4.00 -19.98 16.40
CA LEU A 21 -3.06 -18.93 16.03
C LEU A 21 -2.50 -19.12 14.60
N LYS A 22 -2.16 -20.35 14.18
CA LYS A 22 -1.76 -20.64 12.79
C LYS A 22 -2.85 -20.28 11.78
N HIS A 23 -4.11 -20.63 12.05
CA HIS A 23 -5.23 -20.28 11.16
C HIS A 23 -5.52 -18.78 11.15
N LEU A 24 -5.43 -18.10 12.30
CA LEU A 24 -5.54 -16.64 12.38
C LEU A 24 -4.43 -15.94 11.59
N ILE A 25 -3.17 -16.37 11.72
CA ILE A 25 -2.06 -15.83 10.91
C ILE A 25 -2.28 -16.06 9.42
N ARG A 26 -2.81 -17.23 9.00
CA ARG A 26 -3.12 -17.52 7.59
C ARG A 26 -4.27 -16.65 7.05
N ARG A 27 -5.32 -16.43 7.84
CA ARG A 27 -6.43 -15.52 7.50
C ARG A 27 -5.99 -14.05 7.47
N LEU A 28 -5.20 -13.60 8.45
CA LEU A 28 -4.68 -12.24 8.52
C LEU A 28 -3.79 -11.93 7.32
N LYS A 29 -2.85 -12.82 6.96
CA LYS A 29 -2.02 -12.65 5.74
C LYS A 29 -2.86 -12.56 4.47
N LEU A 30 -3.95 -13.32 4.36
CA LEU A 30 -4.87 -13.22 3.21
C LEU A 30 -5.59 -11.86 3.20
N LEU A 31 -6.12 -11.43 4.35
CA LEU A 31 -6.82 -10.15 4.50
C LEU A 31 -5.91 -8.96 4.16
N THR A 32 -4.64 -8.97 4.61
CA THR A 32 -3.64 -7.95 4.23
C THR A 32 -3.45 -7.88 2.71
N ARG A 33 -3.41 -9.03 2.00
CA ARG A 33 -3.28 -9.07 0.53
C ARG A 33 -4.54 -8.59 -0.19
N VAL A 34 -5.72 -8.90 0.33
CA VAL A 34 -6.99 -8.39 -0.21
C VAL A 34 -7.08 -6.87 -0.02
N LEU A 35 -6.72 -6.35 1.16
CA LEU A 35 -6.67 -4.90 1.42
C LEU A 35 -5.69 -4.20 0.47
N SER A 36 -4.49 -4.77 0.27
CA SER A 36 -3.49 -4.26 -0.69
C SER A 36 -4.02 -4.20 -2.13
N PHE A 37 -4.74 -5.24 -2.56
CA PHE A 37 -5.36 -5.30 -3.89
C PHE A 37 -6.48 -4.25 -4.04
N LEU A 38 -7.30 -4.04 -3.02
CA LEU A 38 -8.36 -3.04 -3.04
C LEU A 38 -7.81 -1.61 -3.02
N CYS A 39 -6.79 -1.31 -2.20
CA CYS A 39 -6.14 -0.01 -2.16
C CYS A 39 -5.44 0.32 -3.49
N THR A 40 -4.71 -0.63 -4.09
CA THR A 40 -4.05 -0.42 -5.40
C THR A 40 -5.05 -0.26 -6.55
N LEU A 41 -6.14 -1.03 -6.58
CA LEU A 41 -7.26 -0.83 -7.51
C LEU A 41 -7.91 0.55 -7.35
N THR A 42 -8.13 0.99 -6.11
CA THR A 42 -8.72 2.30 -5.81
C THR A 42 -7.81 3.43 -6.30
N ILE A 43 -6.51 3.35 -6.02
CA ILE A 43 -5.53 4.35 -6.51
C ILE A 43 -5.51 4.41 -8.04
N LEU A 44 -5.55 3.26 -8.71
CA LEU A 44 -5.61 3.17 -10.17
C LEU A 44 -6.86 3.88 -10.71
N LEU A 45 -8.04 3.62 -10.16
CA LEU A 45 -9.30 4.25 -10.56
C LEU A 45 -9.32 5.77 -10.32
N LEU A 46 -9.00 6.23 -9.10
CA LEU A 46 -9.00 7.65 -8.74
C LEU A 46 -8.00 8.47 -9.58
N SER A 47 -6.83 7.87 -9.86
CA SER A 47 -5.82 8.46 -10.73
C SER A 47 -6.28 8.51 -12.20
N SER A 48 -6.94 7.45 -12.69
CA SER A 48 -7.49 7.39 -14.06
C SER A 48 -8.55 8.47 -14.29
N ILE A 49 -9.45 8.66 -13.32
CA ILE A 49 -10.46 9.74 -13.35
C ILE A 49 -9.77 11.10 -13.36
N THR A 50 -8.74 11.31 -12.54
CA THR A 50 -7.99 12.57 -12.50
C THR A 50 -7.27 12.87 -13.82
N PHE A 51 -6.63 11.87 -14.44
CA PHE A 51 -6.02 12.03 -15.77
C PHE A 51 -7.04 12.30 -16.86
N SER A 52 -8.22 11.67 -16.82
CA SER A 52 -9.32 11.95 -17.75
C SER A 52 -9.80 13.41 -17.64
N ILE A 53 -10.02 13.90 -16.41
CA ILE A 53 -10.37 15.30 -16.16
C ILE A 53 -9.28 16.24 -16.69
N TYR A 54 -8.00 15.97 -16.39
CA TYR A 54 -6.90 16.80 -16.86
C TYR A 54 -6.77 16.82 -18.39
N LEU A 55 -6.81 15.65 -19.06
CA LEU A 55 -6.67 15.54 -20.51
C LEU A 55 -7.82 16.21 -21.28
N SER A 56 -9.03 16.20 -20.71
CA SER A 56 -10.20 16.91 -21.23
C SER A 56 -10.10 18.43 -21.02
N THR A 57 -9.57 18.89 -19.88
CA THR A 57 -9.65 20.30 -19.46
C THR A 57 -8.36 21.11 -19.64
N ARG A 58 -7.23 20.47 -19.99
CA ARG A 58 -5.94 21.14 -20.28
C ARG A 58 -5.99 22.14 -21.45
N ASN A 59 -6.89 21.92 -22.41
CA ASN A 59 -7.03 22.73 -23.63
C ASN A 59 -8.11 23.83 -23.49
N LEU A 60 -8.62 24.09 -22.29
CA LEU A 60 -9.59 25.17 -22.07
C LEU A 60 -8.94 26.55 -22.32
N PRO A 61 -9.58 27.44 -23.10
CA PRO A 61 -9.04 28.78 -23.34
C PRO A 61 -8.98 29.60 -22.04
N PRO A 62 -7.99 30.50 -21.88
CA PRO A 62 -7.89 31.37 -20.71
C PRO A 62 -9.08 32.34 -20.63
N ILE A 63 -9.57 32.59 -19.42
CA ILE A 63 -10.70 33.49 -19.16
C ILE A 63 -10.15 34.78 -18.55
N ALA A 64 -9.89 35.76 -19.43
CA ALA A 64 -9.01 36.89 -19.20
C ALA A 64 -7.60 36.45 -18.74
N THR A 65 -7.22 36.73 -17.49
CA THR A 65 -5.87 36.47 -16.96
C THR A 65 -5.68 35.10 -16.31
N SER A 66 -6.72 34.26 -16.23
CA SER A 66 -6.67 32.95 -15.57
C SER A 66 -6.72 31.79 -16.57
N THR A 67 -5.71 30.92 -16.55
CA THR A 67 -5.73 29.59 -17.20
C THR A 67 -6.36 28.55 -16.27
N ALA A 68 -6.95 27.48 -16.81
CA ALA A 68 -7.49 26.38 -16.00
C ALA A 68 -6.39 25.60 -15.26
N TRP A 69 -5.28 25.34 -15.94
CA TRP A 69 -4.10 24.63 -15.42
C TRP A 69 -2.85 25.50 -15.56
N HIS A 70 -1.79 25.19 -14.80
CA HIS A 70 -0.52 25.92 -14.92
C HIS A 70 0.12 25.60 -16.29
N PRO A 71 0.63 26.57 -17.07
CA PRO A 71 1.18 26.32 -18.40
C PRO A 71 2.35 25.31 -18.39
N HIS A 72 3.08 25.22 -17.27
CA HIS A 72 4.04 24.15 -16.99
C HIS A 72 3.54 23.32 -15.80
N THR A 73 2.48 22.55 -15.99
CA THR A 73 1.95 21.64 -14.94
C THR A 73 2.86 20.44 -14.75
N ILE A 74 3.25 20.16 -13.51
CA ILE A 74 4.17 19.07 -13.15
C ILE A 74 3.38 17.76 -13.02
N LEU A 75 3.49 16.90 -14.04
CA LEU A 75 2.76 15.63 -14.14
C LEU A 75 3.46 14.42 -13.51
N TRP A 76 4.78 14.50 -13.30
CA TRP A 76 5.61 13.36 -12.89
C TRP A 76 5.12 12.62 -11.62
N PRO A 77 4.71 13.29 -10.52
CA PRO A 77 4.19 12.60 -9.33
C PRO A 77 3.01 11.69 -9.67
N SER A 78 1.99 12.25 -10.33
CA SER A 78 0.76 11.52 -10.69
C SER A 78 1.02 10.35 -11.64
N ILE A 79 1.97 10.49 -12.58
CA ILE A 79 2.36 9.42 -13.50
C ILE A 79 3.06 8.29 -12.75
N LEU A 80 4.01 8.61 -11.87
CA LEU A 80 4.72 7.64 -11.03
C LEU A 80 3.74 6.84 -10.16
N ILE A 81 2.79 7.51 -9.50
CA ILE A 81 1.76 6.88 -8.66
C ILE A 81 0.92 5.89 -9.48
N PHE A 82 0.46 6.31 -10.67
CA PHE A 82 -0.35 5.47 -11.54
C PHE A 82 0.39 4.22 -12.04
N VAL A 83 1.64 4.36 -12.50
CA VAL A 83 2.45 3.22 -12.96
C VAL A 83 2.71 2.23 -11.82
N LEU A 84 3.04 2.72 -10.62
CA LEU A 84 3.27 1.86 -9.45
C LEU A 84 1.97 1.18 -8.97
N ALA A 85 0.82 1.85 -9.06
CA ALA A 85 -0.47 1.24 -8.78
C ALA A 85 -0.81 0.12 -9.77
N VAL A 86 -0.57 0.32 -11.07
CA VAL A 86 -0.77 -0.73 -12.11
C VAL A 86 0.12 -1.95 -11.84
N ILE A 87 1.42 -1.75 -11.58
CA ILE A 87 2.35 -2.86 -11.29
C ILE A 87 1.91 -3.60 -10.00
N SER A 88 1.59 -2.86 -8.94
CA SER A 88 1.19 -3.44 -7.65
C SER A 88 -0.15 -4.17 -7.72
N PHE A 89 -1.09 -3.69 -8.53
CA PHE A 89 -2.36 -4.33 -8.82
C PHE A 89 -2.17 -5.66 -9.57
N ILE A 90 -1.33 -5.68 -10.62
CA ILE A 90 -1.01 -6.90 -11.38
C ILE A 90 -0.36 -7.94 -10.46
N VAL A 91 0.65 -7.55 -9.67
CA VAL A 91 1.35 -8.46 -8.74
C VAL A 91 0.39 -9.00 -7.66
N SER A 92 -0.41 -8.13 -7.06
CA SER A 92 -1.38 -8.52 -6.01
C SER A 92 -2.49 -9.40 -6.56
N GLY A 93 -3.01 -9.08 -7.75
CA GLY A 93 -4.02 -9.85 -8.46
C GLY A 93 -3.51 -11.24 -8.86
N ALA A 94 -2.28 -11.34 -9.37
CA ALA A 94 -1.64 -12.62 -9.69
C ALA A 94 -1.46 -13.50 -8.46
N VAL A 95 -1.07 -12.92 -7.31
CA VAL A 95 -0.95 -13.65 -6.03
C VAL A 95 -2.32 -14.14 -5.54
N LEU A 96 -3.36 -13.30 -5.58
CA LEU A 96 -4.72 -13.70 -5.19
C LEU A 96 -5.28 -14.77 -6.13
N LEU A 97 -5.13 -14.61 -7.45
CA LEU A 97 -5.55 -15.60 -8.45
C LEU A 97 -4.84 -16.94 -8.26
N ALA A 98 -3.54 -16.93 -7.94
CA ALA A 98 -2.80 -18.14 -7.59
C ALA A 98 -3.33 -18.81 -6.30
N TYR A 99 -3.78 -18.04 -5.30
CA TYR A 99 -4.46 -18.58 -4.12
C TYR A 99 -5.81 -19.20 -4.43
N TYR A 100 -6.61 -18.60 -5.32
CA TYR A 100 -7.90 -19.16 -5.75
C TYR A 100 -7.73 -20.43 -6.61
N LEU A 101 -6.82 -20.43 -7.58
CA LEU A 101 -6.68 -21.52 -8.55
C LEU A 101 -5.94 -22.76 -8.02
N ARG A 102 -4.97 -22.62 -7.11
CA ARG A 102 -4.03 -23.72 -6.78
C ARG A 102 -4.46 -24.62 -5.61
N GLY A 103 -5.58 -24.30 -4.95
CA GLY A 103 -6.12 -25.09 -3.83
C GLY A 103 -5.16 -25.22 -2.63
N HIS A 104 -5.45 -26.12 -1.70
CA HIS A 104 -4.55 -26.39 -0.56
C HIS A 104 -3.36 -27.30 -0.91
N GLY A 105 -3.52 -28.25 -1.85
CA GLY A 105 -2.51 -29.28 -2.13
C GLY A 105 -1.22 -28.78 -2.80
N ALA A 106 -1.30 -27.79 -3.69
CA ALA A 106 -0.12 -27.32 -4.41
C ALA A 106 0.78 -26.36 -3.59
N ALA A 107 0.38 -25.98 -2.38
CA ALA A 107 1.10 -25.02 -1.54
C ALA A 107 2.33 -25.61 -0.83
N GLU A 108 2.38 -26.94 -0.65
CA GLU A 108 3.40 -27.60 0.16
C GLU A 108 4.76 -27.72 -0.58
N ARG A 109 4.73 -28.11 -1.86
CA ARG A 109 5.95 -28.39 -2.66
C ARG A 109 6.78 -27.15 -3.04
N VAL A 110 6.33 -25.93 -2.72
CA VAL A 110 7.02 -24.66 -3.05
C VAL A 110 7.43 -23.86 -1.79
N GLY A 111 7.15 -24.37 -0.59
CA GLY A 111 7.14 -23.56 0.65
C GLY A 111 8.48 -22.95 1.10
N LEU A 112 9.63 -23.57 0.78
CA LEU A 112 10.92 -23.16 1.33
C LEU A 112 11.67 -22.14 0.46
N TYR A 113 11.74 -22.35 -0.86
CA TYR A 113 12.49 -21.44 -1.75
C TYR A 113 11.72 -20.13 -2.03
N SER A 114 10.39 -20.20 -2.11
CA SER A 114 9.54 -19.03 -2.36
C SER A 114 9.52 -18.02 -1.21
N THR A 115 9.70 -18.45 0.04
CA THR A 115 9.55 -17.59 1.21
C THR A 115 10.70 -16.60 1.38
N ALA A 116 11.93 -16.97 1.05
CA ALA A 116 13.07 -16.05 1.06
C ALA A 116 12.91 -14.93 0.01
N MET A 117 12.62 -15.30 -1.25
CA MET A 117 12.39 -14.32 -2.32
C MET A 117 11.18 -13.43 -2.05
N ALA A 118 10.10 -13.98 -1.44
CA ALA A 118 8.93 -13.20 -1.06
C ALA A 118 9.23 -12.14 0.01
N VAL A 119 10.12 -12.39 0.96
CA VAL A 119 10.52 -11.36 1.95
C VAL A 119 11.25 -10.20 1.28
N GLY A 120 12.20 -10.49 0.39
CA GLY A 120 12.88 -9.45 -0.40
C GLY A 120 11.92 -8.59 -1.22
N ALA A 121 10.98 -9.23 -1.93
CA ALA A 121 9.96 -8.52 -2.72
C ALA A 121 9.04 -7.62 -1.88
N ILE A 122 8.67 -8.03 -0.65
CA ILE A 122 7.86 -7.19 0.24
C ILE A 122 8.67 -5.98 0.76
N ILE A 123 9.96 -6.15 1.06
CA ILE A 123 10.81 -5.03 1.52
C ILE A 123 10.95 -3.96 0.41
N VAL A 124 11.11 -4.38 -0.85
CA VAL A 124 11.12 -3.47 -2.00
C VAL A 124 9.78 -2.74 -2.15
N ALA A 125 8.65 -3.45 -2.00
CA ALA A 125 7.32 -2.84 -2.08
C ALA A 125 7.10 -1.77 -0.98
N VAL A 126 7.48 -2.06 0.27
CA VAL A 126 7.44 -1.08 1.38
C VAL A 126 8.25 0.16 1.06
N ALA A 127 9.48 0.00 0.53
CA ALA A 127 10.33 1.14 0.17
C ALA A 127 9.73 1.98 -0.96
N VAL A 128 9.15 1.34 -1.97
CA VAL A 128 8.45 2.01 -3.08
C VAL A 128 7.24 2.81 -2.58
N TRP A 129 6.39 2.23 -1.73
CA TRP A 129 5.22 2.93 -1.19
C TRP A 129 5.59 4.02 -0.17
N ALA A 130 6.69 3.88 0.56
CA ALA A 130 7.24 4.95 1.40
C ALA A 130 7.74 6.15 0.56
N VAL A 131 8.43 5.90 -0.56
CA VAL A 131 8.84 6.96 -1.51
C VAL A 131 7.62 7.65 -2.11
N VAL A 132 6.58 6.90 -2.50
CA VAL A 132 5.29 7.47 -2.95
C VAL A 132 4.69 8.38 -1.87
N GLY A 133 4.61 7.93 -0.62
CA GLY A 133 4.11 8.74 0.50
C GLY A 133 4.90 10.04 0.71
N GLY A 134 6.23 9.98 0.62
CA GLY A 134 7.09 11.17 0.68
C GLY A 134 6.89 12.15 -0.49
N VAL A 135 6.70 11.64 -1.72
CA VAL A 135 6.40 12.46 -2.89
C VAL A 135 5.03 13.15 -2.78
N PHE A 136 4.02 12.47 -2.24
CA PHE A 136 2.74 13.10 -1.89
C PHE A 136 2.97 14.23 -0.88
N LEU A 137 3.56 13.95 0.29
CA LEU A 137 3.80 14.95 1.34
C LEU A 137 4.51 16.21 0.81
N GLY A 138 5.61 16.04 0.08
CA GLY A 138 6.33 17.16 -0.55
C GLY A 138 5.50 17.95 -1.56
N SER A 139 4.61 17.30 -2.32
CA SER A 139 3.70 17.97 -3.25
C SER A 139 2.64 18.81 -2.53
N LYS A 140 2.17 18.36 -1.35
CA LYS A 140 1.20 19.10 -0.52
C LYS A 140 1.81 20.36 0.09
N ASP A 141 3.07 20.29 0.52
CA ASP A 141 3.77 21.40 1.19
C ASP A 141 4.44 22.40 0.23
N THR A 142 4.58 22.06 -1.07
CA THR A 142 5.18 22.98 -2.04
C THR A 142 4.32 24.23 -2.29
N LYS A 143 4.71 25.35 -1.66
CA LYS A 143 4.12 26.70 -1.80
C LYS A 143 3.93 27.23 -3.24
N THR A 144 4.51 26.58 -4.25
CA THR A 144 4.30 26.93 -5.67
C THR A 144 3.14 26.18 -6.34
N GLY A 145 2.69 25.05 -5.79
CA GLY A 145 1.49 24.31 -6.23
C GLY A 145 1.39 24.02 -7.73
N ARG A 146 2.51 23.74 -8.42
CA ARG A 146 2.57 23.59 -9.90
C ARG A 146 2.23 22.17 -10.39
N ASP A 147 2.08 21.23 -9.48
CA ASP A 147 1.60 19.86 -9.71
C ASP A 147 0.06 19.81 -9.70
N LEU A 148 -0.55 18.69 -10.12
CA LEU A 148 -2.02 18.57 -10.17
C LEU A 148 -2.68 18.67 -8.79
N TRP A 149 -2.04 18.17 -7.72
CA TRP A 149 -2.66 18.13 -6.38
C TRP A 149 -2.57 19.49 -5.71
N GLY A 150 -1.40 20.11 -5.69
CA GLY A 150 -1.20 21.48 -5.24
C GLY A 150 -2.09 22.47 -6.00
N TRP A 151 -2.14 22.39 -7.34
CA TRP A 151 -2.98 23.28 -8.15
C TRP A 151 -4.48 23.08 -7.93
N ALA A 152 -4.93 21.84 -7.68
CA ALA A 152 -6.33 21.56 -7.37
C ALA A 152 -6.72 21.93 -5.93
N CYS A 153 -5.82 21.72 -4.96
CA CYS A 153 -6.09 21.89 -3.53
C CYS A 153 -5.74 23.28 -2.97
N ALA A 154 -4.99 24.14 -3.66
CA ALA A 154 -4.76 25.52 -3.21
C ALA A 154 -6.09 26.30 -3.10
N ARG A 155 -6.48 26.69 -1.86
CA ARG A 155 -7.74 27.40 -1.58
C ARG A 155 -7.57 28.86 -1.16
N GLU A 156 -6.37 29.26 -0.75
CA GLU A 156 -6.14 30.47 0.05
C GLU A 156 -5.66 31.69 -0.74
N THR A 157 -5.07 31.50 -1.92
CA THR A 157 -4.66 32.63 -2.78
C THR A 157 -5.87 33.20 -3.51
N GLU A 158 -6.04 34.53 -3.49
CA GLU A 158 -7.25 35.21 -3.98
C GLU A 158 -7.54 34.93 -5.47
N GLY A 159 -6.51 34.93 -6.33
CA GLY A 159 -6.65 34.53 -7.74
C GLY A 159 -7.07 33.08 -7.98
N GLN A 160 -6.89 32.17 -7.00
CA GLN A 160 -7.36 30.78 -7.10
C GLN A 160 -8.88 30.67 -6.88
N ARG A 161 -9.49 31.55 -6.08
CA ARG A 161 -10.96 31.64 -5.94
C ARG A 161 -11.60 32.04 -7.26
N VAL A 162 -11.09 33.10 -7.88
CA VAL A 162 -11.54 33.58 -9.19
C VAL A 162 -11.40 32.50 -10.28
N ARG A 163 -10.36 31.66 -10.25
CA ARG A 163 -10.28 30.49 -11.15
C ARG A 163 -11.36 29.44 -10.85
N ARG A 164 -11.62 29.13 -9.57
CA ARG A 164 -12.67 28.18 -9.17
C ARG A 164 -14.08 28.66 -9.52
N GLU A 165 -14.33 29.96 -9.54
CA GLU A 165 -15.59 30.54 -10.02
C GLU A 165 -15.68 30.47 -11.55
N ARG A 166 -14.69 31.02 -12.27
CA ARG A 166 -14.70 31.10 -13.76
C ARG A 166 -14.64 29.75 -14.47
N PHE A 167 -14.03 28.73 -13.85
CA PHE A 167 -13.88 27.40 -14.43
C PHE A 167 -14.63 26.31 -13.66
N GLY A 168 -15.32 26.60 -12.56
CA GLY A 168 -15.93 25.58 -11.67
C GLY A 168 -16.99 24.72 -12.33
N GLU A 169 -17.71 25.27 -13.31
CA GLU A 169 -18.67 24.55 -14.16
C GLU A 169 -17.98 23.45 -14.99
N LYS A 170 -16.80 23.75 -15.56
CA LYS A 170 -16.06 22.87 -16.48
C LYS A 170 -15.00 22.01 -15.77
N VAL A 171 -14.52 22.44 -14.60
CA VAL A 171 -13.44 21.81 -13.84
C VAL A 171 -13.81 21.79 -12.35
N LYS A 172 -14.30 20.65 -11.86
CA LYS A 172 -14.67 20.46 -10.45
C LYS A 172 -13.41 20.23 -9.58
N TYR A 173 -12.58 21.27 -9.39
CA TYR A 173 -11.32 21.21 -8.63
C TYR A 173 -11.48 20.61 -7.22
N GLY A 174 -12.63 20.80 -6.58
CA GLY A 174 -12.94 20.18 -5.28
C GLY A 174 -12.97 18.65 -5.33
N VAL A 175 -13.50 18.07 -6.42
CA VAL A 175 -13.49 16.62 -6.65
C VAL A 175 -12.06 16.14 -6.90
N VAL A 176 -11.32 16.79 -7.80
CA VAL A 176 -9.91 16.42 -8.10
C VAL A 176 -9.02 16.44 -6.85
N CYS A 177 -9.18 17.46 -5.99
CA CYS A 177 -8.50 17.53 -4.71
C CYS A 177 -8.82 16.31 -3.82
N GLY A 178 -10.12 15.97 -3.68
CA GLY A 178 -10.56 14.80 -2.92
C GLY A 178 -10.10 13.45 -3.49
N LEU A 179 -10.08 13.27 -4.81
CA LEU A 179 -9.55 12.06 -5.46
C LEU A 179 -8.08 11.82 -5.07
N MET A 180 -7.29 12.90 -5.01
CA MET A 180 -5.87 12.84 -4.63
C MET A 180 -5.64 12.73 -3.11
N ASP A 181 -6.49 13.35 -2.28
CA ASP A 181 -6.48 13.10 -0.82
C ASP A 181 -6.79 11.61 -0.51
N TRP A 182 -7.76 11.00 -1.20
CA TRP A 182 -8.03 9.55 -1.06
C TRP A 182 -6.89 8.67 -1.57
N ASN A 183 -6.23 9.03 -2.68
CA ASN A 183 -5.02 8.34 -3.14
C ASN A 183 -3.94 8.30 -2.04
N PHE A 184 -3.69 9.42 -1.36
CA PHE A 184 -2.71 9.50 -0.28
C PHE A 184 -3.09 8.60 0.91
N VAL A 185 -4.37 8.59 1.31
CA VAL A 185 -4.86 7.68 2.37
C VAL A 185 -4.66 6.22 2.00
N CYS A 186 -4.99 5.80 0.76
CA CYS A 186 -4.77 4.43 0.32
C CYS A 186 -3.26 4.07 0.24
N ALA A 187 -2.39 4.99 -0.17
CA ALA A 187 -0.94 4.78 -0.17
C ALA A 187 -0.38 4.61 1.27
N MET A 188 -0.88 5.39 2.23
CA MET A 188 -0.48 5.24 3.64
C MET A 188 -0.95 3.89 4.22
N ILE A 189 -2.17 3.46 3.92
CA ILE A 189 -2.69 2.13 4.31
C ILE A 189 -1.82 1.01 3.72
N GLN A 190 -1.34 1.17 2.48
CA GLN A 190 -0.44 0.21 1.83
C GLN A 190 0.88 0.04 2.61
N VAL A 191 1.53 1.13 3.03
CA VAL A 191 2.77 1.08 3.84
C VAL A 191 2.53 0.36 5.17
N VAL A 192 1.43 0.66 5.86
CA VAL A 192 1.08 0.01 7.15
C VAL A 192 0.76 -1.48 6.95
N ALA A 193 0.03 -1.84 5.89
CA ALA A 193 -0.32 -3.22 5.57
C ALA A 193 0.92 -4.06 5.23
N GLU A 194 1.84 -3.53 4.42
CA GLU A 194 3.03 -4.26 3.98
C GLU A 194 4.09 -4.34 5.09
N THR A 195 4.29 -3.29 5.90
CA THR A 195 5.18 -3.35 7.08
C THR A 195 4.68 -4.35 8.12
N ALA A 196 3.37 -4.40 8.39
CA ALA A 196 2.78 -5.43 9.24
C ALA A 196 3.02 -6.85 8.68
N ALA A 197 2.95 -7.03 7.36
CA ALA A 197 3.31 -8.30 6.72
C ALA A 197 4.79 -8.66 6.94
N VAL A 198 5.74 -7.72 6.75
CA VAL A 198 7.18 -7.93 7.01
C VAL A 198 7.40 -8.42 8.44
N VAL A 199 6.82 -7.75 9.44
CA VAL A 199 6.95 -8.13 10.86
C VAL A 199 6.51 -9.58 11.10
N VAL A 200 5.39 -10.02 10.52
CA VAL A 200 4.90 -11.41 10.66
C VAL A 200 5.82 -12.43 9.96
N TYR A 201 6.49 -12.07 8.86
CA TYR A 201 7.52 -12.93 8.25
C TYR A 201 8.81 -12.98 9.08
N VAL A 202 9.32 -11.84 9.56
CA VAL A 202 10.54 -11.73 10.37
C VAL A 202 10.39 -12.48 11.70
N LEU A 203 9.28 -12.31 12.41
CA LEU A 203 8.99 -13.06 13.64
C LEU A 203 8.87 -14.57 13.40
N GLY A 204 8.36 -14.97 12.23
CA GLY A 204 8.34 -16.36 11.79
C GLY A 204 9.75 -16.94 11.64
N ALA A 205 10.61 -16.27 10.87
CA ALA A 205 12.00 -16.67 10.65
C ALA A 205 12.81 -16.69 11.97
N TRP A 206 12.71 -15.64 12.79
CA TRP A 206 13.40 -15.52 14.07
C TRP A 206 12.99 -16.61 15.08
N ARG A 207 11.75 -17.13 14.99
CA ARG A 207 11.28 -18.26 15.81
C ARG A 207 11.76 -19.62 15.29
N VAL A 208 12.11 -19.75 14.01
CA VAL A 208 12.79 -20.95 13.48
C VAL A 208 14.26 -20.92 13.86
N TRP A 209 14.96 -19.81 13.57
CA TRP A 209 16.39 -19.63 13.83
C TRP A 209 16.75 -19.81 15.32
N ARG A 210 15.95 -19.27 16.24
CA ARG A 210 16.16 -19.47 17.69
C ARG A 210 15.80 -20.87 18.20
N ARG A 211 15.10 -21.71 17.42
CA ARG A 211 14.99 -23.16 17.73
C ARG A 211 16.18 -23.94 17.20
N SER A 212 16.63 -23.68 15.97
CA SER A 212 17.80 -24.39 15.42
C SER A 212 19.06 -24.14 16.25
N LYS A 213 19.23 -22.94 16.83
CA LYS A 213 20.33 -22.69 17.77
C LYS A 213 20.21 -23.52 19.06
N LEU A 214 19.04 -23.52 19.71
CA LEU A 214 18.77 -24.33 20.91
C LEU A 214 18.90 -25.84 20.67
N SER A 215 18.61 -26.35 19.47
CA SER A 215 18.82 -27.76 19.14
C SER A 215 20.28 -28.11 18.79
N GLY A 216 21.10 -27.13 18.39
CA GLY A 216 22.55 -27.33 18.21
C GLY A 216 23.32 -27.33 19.52
N GLU A 217 22.86 -26.56 20.51
CA GLU A 217 23.48 -26.41 21.84
C GLU A 217 23.23 -27.60 22.79
N VAL A 218 22.55 -28.66 22.32
CA VAL A 218 22.23 -29.91 23.06
C VAL A 218 22.98 -31.13 22.48
N VAL A 219 23.88 -30.91 21.51
CA VAL A 219 24.67 -31.94 20.82
C VAL A 219 26.18 -31.63 20.90
N GLY A 220 26.58 -30.81 21.88
CA GLY A 220 27.97 -30.48 22.23
C GLY A 220 28.29 -30.88 23.65
#